data_AF-A0A7W1S9G7-F1
#
_entry.id   AF-A0A7W1S9G7-F1
#
_cell.length_a   1.000
_cell.length_b   1.000
_cell.length_c   1.000
_cell.angle_alpha   90.00
_cell.angle_beta   90.00
_cell.angle_gamma   90.00
#
_symmetry.space_group_name_H-M   'P 1'
#
loop_
_entity.id
_entity.type
_entity.pdbx_description
1 polymer ?
#
loop_
_entity_poly.entity_id
_entity_poly.type
_entity_poly.pdbx_seq_one_letter_code
_entity_poly.pdbx_strand_id
1 'polypeptide(L)' 'MSRMSFPKDFLWGSATASYQIEGAAMEEGRGECIWTRFSHTPGKVVNGDTGDVADDHYHRYPQDVALMK' A
#
# COMPACT_ATOMS: atom_id res chain seq x y z
N MET A 1 -12.38 -15.38 -31.52
CA MET A 1 -12.40 -15.36 -30.04
C MET A 1 -13.80 -14.93 -29.60
N SER A 2 -14.41 -15.61 -28.62
CA SER A 2 -15.67 -15.15 -28.02
C SER A 2 -15.38 -14.02 -27.03
N ARG A 3 -16.31 -13.06 -26.92
CA ARG A 3 -16.19 -11.93 -25.99
C ARG A 3 -16.63 -12.39 -24.61
N MET A 4 -15.76 -12.22 -23.61
CA MET A 4 -16.14 -12.42 -22.20
C MET A 4 -17.08 -11.29 -21.75
N SER A 5 -18.14 -11.64 -21.03
CA SER A 5 -19.11 -10.71 -20.45
C SER A 5 -19.34 -11.04 -18.97
N PHE A 6 -19.35 -10.01 -18.13
CA PHE A 6 -19.60 -10.13 -16.69
C PHE A 6 -21.05 -9.71 -16.36
N PRO A 7 -21.58 -10.09 -15.19
CA PRO A 7 -22.84 -9.56 -14.67
C PRO A 7 -22.86 -8.03 -14.65
N LYS A 8 -24.05 -7.42 -14.78
CA LYS A 8 -24.21 -5.95 -14.83
C LYS A 8 -23.76 -5.26 -13.53
N ASP A 9 -23.82 -5.98 -12.43
CA ASP A 9 -23.52 -5.58 -11.06
C ASP A 9 -22.13 -6.05 -10.60
N PHE A 10 -21.30 -6.55 -11.53
CA PHE A 10 -19.94 -6.94 -11.20
C PHE A 10 -19.10 -5.72 -10.80
N LEU A 11 -18.52 -5.76 -9.60
CA LEU A 11 -17.65 -4.70 -9.10
C LEU A 11 -16.21 -4.94 -9.55
N TRP A 12 -15.72 -4.06 -10.42
CA TRP A 12 -14.31 -3.98 -10.74
C TRP A 12 -13.61 -3.12 -9.71
N GLY A 13 -12.49 -3.62 -9.20
CA GLY A 13 -11.73 -2.91 -8.19
C GLY A 13 -10.25 -3.23 -8.26
N SER A 14 -9.50 -2.47 -7.48
CA SER A 14 -8.10 -2.73 -7.15
C SER A 14 -7.97 -2.83 -5.62
N ALA A 15 -6.86 -3.38 -5.15
CA ALA A 15 -6.61 -3.56 -3.72
C ALA A 15 -5.18 -3.20 -3.36
N THR A 16 -5.01 -2.73 -2.12
CA THR A 16 -3.73 -2.37 -1.52
C THR A 16 -3.70 -2.83 -0.06
N ALA A 17 -2.55 -2.72 0.61
CA ALA A 17 -2.42 -2.94 2.04
C ALA A 17 -1.58 -1.83 2.68
N SER A 18 -1.97 -1.37 3.87
CA SER A 18 -1.43 -0.19 4.54
C SER A 18 0.10 -0.09 4.51
N TYR A 19 0.83 -1.06 5.09
CA TYR A 19 2.29 -0.99 5.17
C TYR A 19 3.00 -0.98 3.81
N GLN A 20 2.34 -1.45 2.75
CA GLN A 20 2.92 -1.49 1.42
C GLN A 20 2.84 -0.15 0.69
N ILE A 21 1.91 0.74 1.05
CA ILE A 21 1.67 2.00 0.32
C ILE A 21 1.70 3.26 1.19
N GLU A 22 1.33 3.18 2.47
CA GLU A 22 1.07 4.37 3.29
C GLU A 22 2.33 5.20 3.57
N GLY A 23 3.41 4.56 4.00
CA GLY A 23 4.53 5.28 4.58
C GLY A 23 4.19 5.84 5.97
N ALA A 24 4.75 7.01 6.29
CA ALA A 24 4.52 7.74 7.54
C ALA A 24 4.67 6.84 8.79
N ALA A 25 5.61 5.89 8.76
CA ALA A 25 5.62 4.77 9.70
C ALA A 25 5.83 5.16 11.17
N MET A 26 6.35 6.37 11.42
CA MET A 26 6.62 6.93 12.75
C MET A 26 5.96 8.31 12.96
N GLU A 27 5.02 8.69 12.10
CA GLU A 27 4.36 10.00 12.16
C GLU A 27 3.06 9.93 12.99
N GLU A 28 2.62 11.10 13.44
CA GLU A 28 1.31 11.35 14.07
C GLU A 28 0.86 10.33 15.14
N GLY A 29 1.80 9.79 15.91
CA GLY A 29 1.50 8.85 17.00
C GLY A 29 1.23 7.41 16.55
N ARG A 30 1.53 7.06 15.29
CA ARG A 30 1.51 5.68 14.82
C ARG A 30 2.45 4.81 15.66
N GLY A 31 1.91 3.73 16.23
CA GLY A 31 2.70 2.73 16.93
C GLY A 31 3.49 1.83 15.98
N GLU A 32 4.64 1.34 16.43
CA GLU A 32 5.44 0.37 15.70
C GLU A 32 4.61 -0.91 15.43
N CYS A 33 4.60 -1.38 14.17
CA CYS A 33 4.03 -2.68 13.81
C CYS A 33 5.13 -3.73 13.59
N ILE A 34 4.74 -5.01 13.56
CA ILE A 34 5.70 -6.12 13.37
C ILE A 34 6.50 -6.00 12.07
N TRP A 35 5.92 -5.41 11.02
CA TRP A 35 6.60 -5.20 9.75
C TRP A 35 7.64 -4.08 9.83
N THR A 36 7.35 -2.98 10.52
CA THR A 36 8.35 -1.95 10.84
C THR A 36 9.54 -2.58 11.55
N ARG A 37 9.32 -3.43 12.56
CA ARG A 37 10.41 -4.13 13.25
C ARG A 37 11.19 -5.07 12.32
N PHE A 38 10.47 -5.86 11.52
CA PHE A 38 11.05 -6.85 10.64
C PHE A 38 11.92 -6.21 9.55
N SER A 39 11.43 -5.13 8.91
CA SER A 39 12.16 -4.46 7.82
C SER A 39 13.44 -3.78 8.29
N HIS A 40 13.45 -3.27 9.52
CA HIS A 40 14.65 -2.68 10.14
C HIS A 40 15.67 -3.72 10.63
N THR A 41 15.40 -5.02 10.48
CA THR A 41 16.34 -6.07 10.84
C THR A 41 17.22 -6.41 9.62
N PRO A 42 18.56 -6.23 9.68
CA PRO A 42 19.44 -6.48 8.54
C PRO A 42 19.28 -7.87 7.94
N GLY A 43 19.21 -7.94 6.61
CA GLY A 43 19.09 -9.18 5.85
C GLY A 43 17.69 -9.82 5.84
N LYS A 44 16.66 -9.17 6.39
CA LYS A 44 15.28 -9.66 6.37
C LYS A 44 14.46 -9.19 5.17
N VAL A 45 14.85 -8.08 4.55
CA VAL A 45 14.25 -7.55 3.32
C VAL A 45 15.33 -7.43 2.26
N VAL A 46 14.98 -7.74 1.01
CA VAL A 46 15.85 -7.53 -0.15
C VAL A 46 16.26 -6.06 -0.19
N ASN A 47 17.53 -5.79 -0.49
CA ASN A 47 18.14 -4.45 -0.50
C ASN A 47 18.11 -3.66 0.83
N GLY A 48 17.53 -4.21 1.89
CA GLY A 48 17.31 -3.47 3.15
C GLY A 48 16.18 -2.46 3.06
N ASP A 49 15.22 -2.62 2.13
CA ASP A 49 14.09 -1.71 1.97
C ASP A 49 13.17 -1.71 3.20
N THR A 50 12.54 -0.56 3.47
CA THR A 50 11.55 -0.40 4.54
C THR A 50 10.24 0.20 4.01
N GLY A 51 9.15 0.00 4.73
CA GLY A 51 7.87 0.66 4.46
C GLY A 51 7.75 2.04 5.13
N ASP A 52 8.87 2.71 5.44
CA ASP A 52 8.83 3.97 6.19
C ASP A 52 8.24 5.11 5.37
N VAL A 53 8.52 5.11 4.08
CA VAL A 53 7.97 6.06 3.09
C VAL A 53 7.02 5.36 2.12
N ALA A 54 7.36 4.16 1.64
CA ALA A 54 6.56 3.42 0.67
C ALA A 54 6.18 4.29 -0.55
N ASP A 55 4.90 4.29 -0.95
CA ASP A 55 4.36 5.16 -2.01
C ASP A 55 3.92 6.53 -1.48
N ASP A 56 4.12 6.81 -0.19
CA ASP A 56 3.72 8.03 0.50
C ASP A 56 2.20 8.28 0.42
N HIS A 57 1.41 7.20 0.33
CA HIS A 57 -0.05 7.26 0.21
C HIS A 57 -0.69 7.97 1.41
N TYR A 58 -0.07 7.91 2.61
CA TYR A 58 -0.57 8.63 3.77
C TYR A 58 -0.75 10.13 3.50
N HIS A 59 0.19 10.75 2.78
CA HIS A 59 0.10 12.15 2.37
C HIS A 59 -0.57 12.36 1.01
N ARG A 60 -0.51 11.34 0.13
CA ARG A 60 -0.91 11.42 -1.27
C ARG A 60 -2.25 10.74 -1.59
N TYR A 61 -2.97 10.26 -0.58
CA TYR A 61 -4.26 9.60 -0.80
C TYR A 61 -5.25 10.44 -1.63
N PRO A 62 -5.30 11.80 -1.57
CA PRO A 62 -6.21 12.56 -2.43
C PRO A 62 -5.88 12.38 -3.92
N GLN A 63 -4.61 12.29 -4.28
CA GLN A 63 -4.14 12.06 -5.65
C GLN A 63 -4.40 10.61 -6.09
N ASP A 64 -4.16 9.63 -5.21
CA ASP A 64 -4.37 8.23 -5.55
C ASP A 64 -5.86 7.90 -5.72
N VAL A 65 -6.73 8.50 -4.90
CA VAL A 65 -8.19 8.42 -5.10
C VAL A 65 -8.62 9.11 -6.40
N ALA A 66 -7.97 10.20 -6.79
CA ALA A 66 -8.25 10.85 -8.07
C ALA A 66 -7.81 10.00 -9.28
N LEU A 67 -6.75 9.19 -9.15
CA LEU A 67 -6.30 8.26 -10.19
C LEU A 67 -7.30 7.11 -10.42
N MET A 68 -8.03 6.69 -9.39
CA MET A 68 -9.00 5.58 -9.47
C MET A 68 -10.36 5.98 -10.05
N LYS A 69 -10.63 7.29 -10.19
CA LYS A 69 -11.89 7.82 -10.73
C LYS A 69 -11.91 7.85 -12.25
#